data_AF-A0A7L1G1J6-F1
#
_entry.id   AF-A0A7L1G1J6-F1
#
_cell.length_a   1.000
_cell.length_b   1.000
_cell.length_c   1.000
_cell.angle_alpha   90.00
_cell.angle_beta   90.00
_cell.angle_gamma   90.00
#
_symmetry.space_group_name_H-M   'P 1'
#
loop_
_entity.id
_entity.type
_entity.pdbx_description
1 polymer ?
#
loop_
_entity_poly.entity_id
_entity_poly.type
_entity_poly.pdbx_seq_one_letter_code
_entity_poly.pdbx_strand_id
1 'polypeptide(L)'
;RNELLLHLKTYNIYYEGQNLQLRHREEEGELIVEGLLNISWGLRRPIRLQMQDDNQRIRPPPSSSSWHSGCNLGAHGSVLKPSTLPDIQVTDAEPTPSTEPLGSGTGSKPAEEAPQLMRTRSDVGVRRRGSCRTPSEQRRLRRHRFSINGHFYNHKTSVFTPAYGSVTNVRINSTMTTPQVLKLLLNKFKIENSAEEFALYIVHTSGEKQKLRASDYPLIARILQGPCEQVSKVFLMEKDQVEEVTYDVAQYIKFEMPVLRSFIQKLEEEEDREVKKLMRKYAGL
;
A
#
# COMPACT_ATOMS: atom_id res chain seq x y z
N ARG A 1 9.35 1.61 -33.42
CA ARG A 1 9.20 3.09 -33.34
C ARG A 1 7.76 3.54 -33.63
N ASN A 2 7.21 3.24 -34.81
CA ASN A 2 5.86 3.70 -35.19
C ASN A 2 4.73 3.17 -34.29
N GLU A 3 4.79 1.89 -33.91
CA GLU A 3 3.81 1.29 -33.00
C GLU A 3 3.81 1.94 -31.61
N LEU A 4 5.00 2.17 -31.03
CA LEU A 4 5.12 2.83 -29.72
C LEU A 4 4.59 4.26 -29.77
N LEU A 5 4.85 5.01 -30.84
CA LEU A 5 4.30 6.36 -31.03
C LEU A 5 2.77 6.36 -31.13
N LEU A 6 2.20 5.35 -31.80
CA LEU A 6 0.74 5.19 -31.86
C LEU A 6 0.15 4.94 -30.47
N HIS A 7 0.71 4.01 -29.70
CA HIS A 7 0.28 3.74 -28.33
C HIS A 7 0.46 4.96 -27.43
N LEU A 8 1.57 5.68 -27.55
CA LEU A 8 1.84 6.91 -26.81
C LEU A 8 0.81 8.00 -27.12
N LYS A 9 0.41 8.15 -28.39
CA LYS A 9 -0.64 9.09 -28.79
C LYS A 9 -1.96 8.74 -28.12
N THR A 10 -2.39 7.48 -28.18
CA THR A 10 -3.61 7.00 -27.51
C THR A 10 -3.52 7.20 -26.00
N TYR A 11 -2.37 6.91 -25.39
CA TYR A 11 -2.11 7.11 -23.97
C TYR A 11 -2.28 8.58 -23.55
N ASN A 12 -1.70 9.51 -24.32
CA ASN A 12 -1.74 10.93 -24.02
C ASN A 12 -3.10 11.59 -24.25
N ILE A 13 -3.90 11.05 -25.19
CA ILE A 13 -5.31 11.46 -25.37
C ILE A 13 -6.12 11.10 -24.13
N TYR A 14 -5.95 9.89 -23.58
CA TYR A 14 -6.66 9.47 -22.37
C TYR A 14 -6.37 10.37 -21.16
N TYR A 15 -5.12 10.84 -21.03
CA TYR A 15 -4.68 11.71 -19.95
C TYR A 15 -4.67 13.20 -20.33
N GLU A 16 -5.39 13.62 -21.37
CA GLU A 16 -5.38 15.01 -21.82
C GLU A 16 -5.71 16.00 -20.68
N GLY A 17 -4.81 16.98 -20.46
CA GLY A 17 -4.93 17.95 -19.38
C GLY A 17 -4.61 17.42 -17.98
N GLN A 18 -4.10 16.20 -17.83
CA GLN A 18 -3.77 15.57 -16.55
C GLN A 18 -2.26 15.39 -16.36
N ASN A 19 -1.84 15.18 -15.10
CA ASN A 19 -0.42 15.05 -14.72
C ASN A 19 0.25 13.75 -15.19
N LEU A 20 -0.51 12.80 -15.76
CA LEU A 20 -0.02 11.51 -16.22
C LEU A 20 0.32 11.49 -17.72
N GLN A 21 0.18 12.61 -18.43
CA GLN A 21 0.67 12.71 -19.80
C GLN A 21 2.18 12.48 -19.87
N LEU A 22 2.60 11.74 -20.88
CA LEU A 22 3.98 11.40 -21.14
C LEU A 22 4.54 12.34 -22.21
N ARG A 23 5.76 12.79 -21.99
CA ARG A 23 6.50 13.60 -22.96
C ARG A 23 7.43 12.69 -23.74
N HIS A 24 7.73 13.06 -24.97
CA HIS A 24 8.77 12.37 -25.72
C HIS A 24 9.73 13.38 -26.33
N ARG A 25 10.99 12.96 -26.48
CA ARG A 25 12.06 13.68 -27.17
C ARG A 25 12.86 12.70 -28.01
N GLU A 26 13.68 13.23 -28.91
CA GLU A 26 14.66 12.45 -29.67
C GLU A 26 16.05 12.82 -29.16
N GLU A 27 16.81 11.82 -28.71
CA GLU A 27 18.15 11.97 -28.12
C GLU A 27 19.04 10.94 -28.80
N GLU A 28 20.13 11.37 -29.44
CA GLU A 28 21.05 10.48 -30.20
C GLU A 28 20.37 9.61 -31.28
N GLY A 29 19.23 10.08 -31.82
CA GLY A 29 18.43 9.33 -32.80
C GLY A 29 17.48 8.29 -32.20
N GLU A 30 17.46 8.15 -30.87
CA GLU A 30 16.53 7.31 -30.13
C GLU A 30 15.34 8.10 -29.58
N LEU A 31 14.16 7.47 -29.60
CA LEU A 31 12.95 8.04 -29.02
C LEU A 31 12.95 7.80 -27.51
N ILE A 32 13.06 8.88 -26.74
CA ILE A 32 12.97 8.84 -25.28
C ILE A 32 11.61 9.35 -24.84
N VAL A 33 10.86 8.51 -24.13
CA VAL A 33 9.58 8.87 -23.51
C VAL A 33 9.80 9.03 -22.01
N GLU A 34 9.22 10.04 -21.39
CA GLU A 34 9.35 10.32 -19.95
C GLU A 34 8.05 10.80 -19.32
N GLY A 35 7.86 10.50 -18.04
CA GLY A 35 6.68 10.94 -17.30
C GLY A 35 6.52 10.23 -15.97
N LEU A 36 5.29 10.27 -15.44
CA LEU A 36 4.94 9.60 -14.19
C LEU A 36 4.36 8.22 -14.49
N LEU A 37 4.92 7.19 -13.86
CA LEU A 37 4.34 5.83 -13.82
C LEU A 37 3.64 5.62 -12.49
N ASN A 38 2.37 5.25 -12.54
CA ASN A 38 1.62 4.78 -11.37
C ASN A 38 2.01 3.33 -11.04
N ILE A 39 2.28 3.09 -9.76
CA ILE A 39 2.57 1.78 -9.19
C ILE A 39 1.66 1.59 -7.99
N SER A 40 0.88 0.53 -8.01
CA SER A 40 -0.04 0.15 -6.95
C SER A 40 0.68 -0.71 -5.91
N TRP A 41 0.35 -0.53 -4.64
CA TRP A 41 0.86 -1.38 -3.57
C TRP A 41 0.12 -2.72 -3.57
N GLY A 42 0.84 -3.81 -3.83
CA GLY A 42 0.31 -5.17 -3.85
C GLY A 42 0.81 -6.04 -2.70
N LEU A 43 1.46 -5.42 -1.70
CA LEU A 43 2.10 -6.12 -0.58
C LEU A 43 1.06 -6.70 0.37
N ARG A 44 1.29 -7.94 0.79
CA ARG A 44 0.48 -8.64 1.80
C ARG A 44 1.14 -8.67 3.17
N ARG A 45 2.46 -8.52 3.22
CA ARG A 45 3.25 -8.43 4.46
C ARG A 45 3.64 -6.98 4.75
N PRO A 46 3.73 -6.59 6.04
CA PRO A 46 4.32 -5.31 6.41
C PRO A 46 5.79 -5.25 6.00
N ILE A 47 6.24 -4.06 5.60
CA ILE A 47 7.64 -3.76 5.26
C ILE A 47 8.24 -2.81 6.30
N ARG A 48 9.57 -2.67 6.29
CA ARG A 48 10.29 -1.74 7.16
C ARG A 48 10.80 -0.55 6.39
N LEU A 49 10.60 0.64 6.97
CA LEU A 49 11.22 1.86 6.48
C LEU A 49 12.46 2.16 7.30
N GLN A 50 13.47 2.74 6.69
CA GLN A 50 14.67 3.21 7.36
C GLN A 50 14.26 4.25 8.41
N MET A 51 14.68 4.05 9.66
CA MET A 51 14.54 5.07 10.69
C MET A 51 15.37 6.27 10.29
N GLN A 52 14.71 7.41 10.15
CA GLN A 52 15.41 8.67 10.19
C GLN A 52 15.61 8.96 11.67
N ASP A 53 16.81 8.71 12.19
CA ASP A 53 17.19 9.27 13.48
C ASP A 53 17.15 10.78 13.31
N ASP A 54 16.10 11.40 13.84
CA ASP A 54 15.96 12.85 14.00
C ASP A 54 17.02 13.42 14.97
N ASN A 55 18.16 12.77 15.18
CA ASN A 55 19.29 13.30 15.94
C ASN A 55 19.94 14.54 15.29
N GLN A 56 19.46 14.98 14.13
CA GLN A 56 19.83 16.26 13.52
C GLN A 56 18.66 17.23 13.28
N ARG A 57 17.43 16.91 13.70
CA ARG A 57 16.33 17.87 13.74
C ARG A 57 15.96 18.17 15.18
N ILE A 58 16.10 19.44 15.54
CA ILE A 58 15.81 20.03 16.85
C ILE A 58 16.94 19.83 17.88
N ARG A 59 18.15 20.30 17.54
CA ARG A 59 18.78 21.19 18.52
C ARG A 59 18.02 22.51 18.40
N PRO A 60 17.28 22.98 19.43
CA PRO A 60 17.00 24.41 19.47
C PRO A 60 18.36 25.12 19.31
N PRO A 61 18.46 26.23 18.56
CA PRO A 61 19.69 27.02 18.54
C PRO A 61 20.11 27.22 20.01
N PRO A 62 21.42 27.10 20.34
CA PRO A 62 21.85 27.34 21.71
C PRO A 62 21.25 28.68 22.10
N SER A 63 20.40 28.66 23.12
CA SER A 63 19.58 29.79 23.53
C SER A 63 20.46 31.02 23.47
N SER A 64 20.22 31.90 22.49
CA SER A 64 20.79 33.23 22.53
C SER A 64 20.20 33.83 23.79
N SER A 65 21.00 33.83 24.83
CA SER A 65 20.82 34.62 26.04
C SER A 65 20.54 36.06 25.62
N SER A 66 19.27 36.41 25.49
CA SER A 66 18.81 37.80 25.38
C SER A 66 17.40 37.97 25.96
N TRP A 67 17.19 37.45 27.17
CA TRP A 67 16.15 37.97 28.08
C TRP A 67 16.78 38.70 29.28
N HIS A 68 17.90 39.39 29.02
CA HIS A 68 18.39 40.46 29.88
C HIS A 68 18.36 41.76 29.08
N SER A 69 17.16 42.27 28.81
CA SER A 69 17.00 43.70 28.60
C SER A 69 16.90 44.36 29.96
N GLY A 70 18.06 44.81 30.44
CA GLY A 70 18.31 45.97 31.29
C GLY A 70 17.39 46.25 32.48
N CYS A 71 17.92 46.07 33.69
CA CYS A 71 17.68 46.99 34.80
C CYS A 71 18.77 46.83 35.86
N ASN A 72 19.88 47.56 35.69
CA ASN A 72 20.71 48.02 36.81
C ASN A 72 20.35 49.48 37.04
N LEU A 73 19.84 49.79 38.24
CA LEU A 73 19.88 51.07 38.97
C LEU A 73 19.30 50.69 40.35
N GLY A 74 20.08 50.63 41.41
CA GLY A 74 20.68 51.81 42.02
C GLY A 74 19.63 52.46 42.92
N ALA A 75 19.77 52.26 44.23
CA ALA A 75 18.90 52.82 45.26
C ALA A 75 18.69 54.33 45.10
N HIS A 76 17.44 54.81 45.20
CA HIS A 76 17.05 56.05 45.89
C HIS A 76 15.52 56.13 45.91
N GLY A 77 14.96 56.47 47.08
CA GLY A 77 13.52 56.52 47.30
C GLY A 77 12.85 57.79 46.77
N SER A 78 11.56 57.69 46.44
CA SER A 78 10.56 58.73 46.69
C SER A 78 9.15 58.16 46.46
N VAL A 79 8.25 58.64 47.31
CA VAL A 79 6.82 58.35 47.44
C VAL A 79 6.02 58.75 46.19
N LEU A 80 4.97 57.99 45.83
CA LEU A 80 3.58 58.44 45.58
C LEU A 80 2.64 57.26 45.18
N LYS A 81 1.33 57.46 45.45
CA LYS A 81 0.22 56.50 45.72
C LYS A 81 -0.40 55.76 44.50
N PRO A 82 -1.30 54.76 44.73
CA PRO A 82 -1.61 53.65 43.81
C PRO A 82 -2.92 53.79 43.01
N SER A 83 -3.04 53.01 41.92
CA SER A 83 -4.34 52.70 41.30
C SER A 83 -4.39 51.32 40.62
N THR A 84 -5.04 50.39 41.33
CA THR A 84 -6.21 49.59 40.91
C THR A 84 -6.08 48.59 39.74
N LEU A 85 -6.00 47.31 40.11
CA LEU A 85 -6.37 46.14 39.30
C LEU A 85 -7.82 45.73 39.64
N PRO A 86 -8.64 45.26 38.70
CA PRO A 86 -9.81 44.46 39.02
C PRO A 86 -9.48 42.96 39.01
N ASP A 87 -9.82 42.34 40.13
CA ASP A 87 -9.94 40.91 40.41
C ASP A 87 -11.22 40.36 39.73
N ILE A 88 -11.14 39.18 39.11
CA ILE A 88 -12.32 38.46 38.58
C ILE A 88 -12.29 37.05 39.15
N GLN A 89 -13.17 36.81 40.12
CA GLN A 89 -13.56 35.49 40.61
C GLN A 89 -14.86 35.08 39.91
N VAL A 90 -14.96 33.82 39.46
CA VAL A 90 -16.26 33.18 39.22
C VAL A 90 -16.24 31.75 39.75
N THR A 91 -17.27 31.49 40.54
CA THR A 91 -17.55 30.39 41.46
C THR A 91 -18.13 29.14 40.79
N ASP A 92 -18.02 28.03 41.52
CA ASP A 92 -18.47 26.66 41.24
C ASP A 92 -19.99 26.46 41.47
N ALA A 93 -20.65 25.57 40.70
CA ALA A 93 -21.98 25.01 41.02
C ALA A 93 -22.38 23.78 40.17
N GLU A 94 -22.72 22.67 40.84
CA GLU A 94 -23.53 21.50 40.41
C GLU A 94 -24.73 21.37 41.42
N PRO A 95 -25.77 20.47 41.33
CA PRO A 95 -26.17 19.48 40.29
C PRO A 95 -27.72 19.26 40.04
N THR A 96 -28.08 18.56 38.93
CA THR A 96 -29.24 17.61 38.65
C THR A 96 -30.74 18.07 38.76
N PRO A 97 -31.79 17.38 38.19
CA PRO A 97 -31.90 15.95 37.80
C PRO A 97 -32.69 15.52 36.52
N SER A 98 -32.47 14.24 36.15
CA SER A 98 -33.37 13.21 35.53
C SER A 98 -34.30 13.51 34.33
N THR A 99 -34.28 12.64 33.30
CA THR A 99 -35.42 11.78 32.83
C THR A 99 -34.96 10.86 31.67
N GLU A 100 -35.14 9.55 31.84
CA GLU A 100 -35.08 8.46 30.84
C GLU A 100 -36.50 8.23 30.24
N PRO A 101 -36.66 7.67 29.01
CA PRO A 101 -36.89 6.21 28.94
C PRO A 101 -36.33 5.47 27.70
N LEU A 102 -35.68 4.33 27.96
CA LEU A 102 -35.96 2.95 27.52
C LEU A 102 -36.24 2.63 26.02
N GLY A 103 -35.42 1.71 25.48
CA GLY A 103 -35.84 0.76 24.45
C GLY A 103 -34.75 0.27 23.47
N SER A 104 -33.83 -0.60 23.92
CA SER A 104 -32.88 -1.30 23.00
C SER A 104 -33.10 -2.81 23.05
N GLY A 105 -33.69 -3.33 21.97
CA GLY A 105 -33.83 -4.74 21.69
C GLY A 105 -32.51 -5.37 21.23
N THR A 106 -32.24 -6.53 21.79
CA THR A 106 -31.07 -7.39 21.62
C THR A 106 -30.95 -7.88 20.18
N GLY A 107 -29.75 -7.76 19.59
CA GLY A 107 -29.46 -8.26 18.24
C GLY A 107 -27.96 -8.40 17.98
N SER A 108 -27.32 -9.37 18.63
CA SER A 108 -25.94 -9.77 18.36
C SER A 108 -25.84 -10.48 17.01
N LYS A 109 -25.10 -9.91 16.05
CA LYS A 109 -24.55 -10.66 14.90
C LYS A 109 -23.07 -10.96 15.14
N PRO A 110 -22.57 -12.18 14.87
CA PRO A 110 -21.19 -12.56 15.18
C PRO A 110 -20.22 -12.05 14.10
N ALA A 111 -19.01 -11.68 14.54
CA ALA A 111 -17.88 -11.41 13.66
C ALA A 111 -17.40 -12.69 13.00
N GLU A 112 -17.24 -12.67 11.67
CA GLU A 112 -16.71 -13.76 10.86
C GLU A 112 -15.30 -14.18 11.30
N GLU A 113 -15.14 -15.49 11.46
CA GLU A 113 -13.92 -16.19 11.84
C GLU A 113 -12.90 -16.22 10.69
N ALA A 114 -11.67 -15.79 10.97
CA ALA A 114 -10.52 -16.21 10.17
C ALA A 114 -10.22 -17.71 10.43
N PRO A 115 -9.87 -18.51 9.39
CA PRO A 115 -9.88 -19.96 9.51
C PRO A 115 -8.71 -20.45 10.36
N GLN A 116 -9.02 -21.23 11.41
CA GLN A 116 -8.04 -21.90 12.25
C GLN A 116 -7.67 -23.25 11.63
N LEU A 117 -6.37 -23.48 11.39
CA LEU A 117 -5.83 -24.78 11.00
C LEU A 117 -5.97 -25.78 12.16
N MET A 118 -6.64 -26.90 11.89
CA MET A 118 -6.75 -28.03 12.79
C MET A 118 -5.37 -28.64 13.04
N ARG A 119 -4.93 -28.70 14.30
CA ARG A 119 -3.72 -29.45 14.68
C ARG A 119 -4.06 -30.47 15.77
N THR A 120 -3.52 -31.67 15.57
CA THR A 120 -3.72 -32.89 16.33
C THR A 120 -3.31 -32.76 17.79
N ARG A 121 -4.04 -33.46 18.66
CA ARG A 121 -4.09 -33.35 20.12
C ARG A 121 -2.78 -33.76 20.82
N SER A 122 -2.38 -32.99 21.83
CA SER A 122 -1.90 -33.52 23.12
C SER A 122 -1.97 -32.43 24.21
N ASP A 123 -2.59 -32.79 25.32
CA ASP A 123 -2.86 -31.94 26.48
C ASP A 123 -1.60 -31.59 27.29
N VAL A 124 -1.61 -30.39 27.89
CA VAL A 124 -1.48 -30.11 29.33
C VAL A 124 -1.04 -28.64 29.53
N GLY A 125 -2.03 -27.81 29.88
CA GLY A 125 -1.91 -26.72 30.84
C GLY A 125 -0.95 -25.54 30.59
N VAL A 126 -1.30 -24.61 29.70
CA VAL A 126 -1.12 -23.16 29.97
C VAL A 126 -2.23 -22.40 29.25
N ARG A 127 -2.98 -21.61 30.03
CA ARG A 127 -4.01 -20.68 29.55
C ARG A 127 -3.50 -19.86 28.37
N ARG A 128 -4.29 -19.83 27.29
CA ARG A 128 -4.16 -18.93 26.14
C ARG A 128 -3.90 -17.49 26.63
N ARG A 129 -2.65 -17.03 26.58
CA ARG A 129 -2.34 -15.60 26.61
C ARG A 129 -2.55 -15.07 25.20
N GLY A 130 -3.82 -14.90 24.82
CA GLY A 130 -4.14 -13.84 23.87
C GLY A 130 -3.53 -12.55 24.42
N SER A 131 -2.91 -11.75 23.57
CA SER A 131 -2.35 -10.46 23.97
C SER A 131 -3.49 -9.53 24.41
N CYS A 132 -3.98 -9.71 25.64
CA CYS A 132 -4.82 -8.76 26.35
C CYS A 132 -3.91 -7.60 26.74
N ARG A 133 -3.60 -6.75 25.77
CA ARG A 133 -2.99 -5.46 26.03
C ARG A 133 -3.96 -4.67 26.89
N THR A 134 -3.45 -4.03 27.94
CA THR A 134 -4.28 -3.17 28.78
C THR A 134 -4.87 -2.04 27.91
N PRO A 135 -6.06 -1.49 28.25
CA PRO A 135 -6.63 -0.34 27.55
C PRO A 135 -5.64 0.83 27.43
N SER A 136 -4.77 0.98 28.42
CA SER A 136 -3.65 1.92 28.49
C SER A 136 -2.58 1.67 27.43
N GLU A 137 -2.17 0.42 27.24
CA GLU A 137 -1.22 0.00 26.19
C GLU A 137 -1.82 0.13 24.80
N GLN A 138 -3.11 -0.22 24.64
CA GLN A 138 -3.81 -0.07 23.38
C GLN A 138 -3.98 1.41 22.99
N ARG A 139 -4.25 2.28 23.97
CA ARG A 139 -4.28 3.75 23.79
C ARG A 139 -2.89 4.32 23.49
N ARG A 140 -1.83 3.83 24.15
CA ARG A 140 -0.43 4.19 23.84
C ARG A 140 -0.06 3.79 22.42
N LEU A 141 -0.36 2.57 22.01
CA LEU A 141 -0.11 2.09 20.66
C LEU A 141 -0.87 2.90 19.63
N ARG A 142 -2.15 3.24 19.86
CA ARG A 142 -2.90 4.13 18.96
C ARG A 142 -2.23 5.50 18.76
N ARG A 143 -1.61 6.08 19.79
CA ARG A 143 -0.86 7.36 19.66
C ARG A 143 0.41 7.24 18.82
N HIS A 144 1.02 6.07 18.77
CA HIS A 144 2.25 5.79 18.00
C HIS A 144 1.98 5.27 16.57
N ARG A 145 0.70 5.24 16.19
CA ARG A 145 0.22 4.75 14.90
C ARG A 145 -0.25 5.96 14.12
N PHE A 146 0.47 6.29 13.05
CA PHE A 146 0.08 7.36 12.13
C PHE A 146 -0.43 6.75 10.84
N SER A 147 -1.47 7.38 10.28
CA SER A 147 -1.88 7.15 8.91
C SER A 147 -1.14 8.15 8.02
N ILE A 148 -0.24 7.67 7.17
CA ILE A 148 0.41 8.52 6.15
C ILE A 148 -0.32 8.21 4.85
N ASN A 149 -1.08 9.17 4.30
CA ASN A 149 -1.83 8.99 3.05
C ASN A 149 -2.70 7.70 3.02
N GLY A 150 -3.31 7.34 4.15
CA GLY A 150 -4.11 6.11 4.27
C GLY A 150 -3.32 4.81 4.50
N HIS A 151 -1.99 4.86 4.49
CA HIS A 151 -1.13 3.74 4.87
C HIS A 151 -0.87 3.72 6.37
N PHE A 152 -0.63 2.54 6.91
CA PHE A 152 -0.32 2.37 8.32
C PHE A 152 1.19 2.46 8.58
N TYR A 153 1.62 3.36 9.47
CA TYR A 153 3.03 3.47 9.90
C TYR A 153 3.18 3.48 11.42
N ASN A 154 4.07 2.63 11.93
CA ASN A 154 4.48 2.60 13.33
C ASN A 154 5.90 3.13 13.47
N HIS A 155 6.06 4.34 13.98
CA HIS A 155 7.36 5.01 14.09
C HIS A 155 8.31 4.40 15.13
N LYS A 156 7.83 3.51 16.02
CA LYS A 156 8.69 2.83 17.01
C LYS A 156 9.39 1.61 16.44
N THR A 157 8.72 0.93 15.52
CA THR A 157 9.21 -0.32 14.92
C THR A 157 9.54 -0.16 13.45
N SER A 158 9.31 1.04 12.91
CA SER A 158 9.39 1.43 11.50
C SER A 158 8.64 0.52 10.55
N VAL A 159 7.60 -0.12 11.07
CA VAL A 159 6.75 -1.02 10.30
C VAL A 159 5.77 -0.17 9.52
N PHE A 160 5.78 -0.36 8.21
CA PHE A 160 4.87 0.24 7.26
C PHE A 160 4.00 -0.84 6.63
N THR A 161 2.70 -0.63 6.63
CA THR A 161 1.72 -1.51 5.98
C THR A 161 0.94 -0.67 4.99
N PRO A 162 1.28 -0.74 3.69
CA PRO A 162 0.55 0.04 2.71
C PRO A 162 -0.86 -0.51 2.54
N ALA A 163 -1.84 0.40 2.36
CA ALA A 163 -3.17 -0.01 1.93
C ALA A 163 -3.07 -0.71 0.56
N TYR A 164 -3.58 -1.94 0.47
CA TYR A 164 -3.58 -2.69 -0.77
C TYR A 164 -4.33 -1.93 -1.88
N GLY A 165 -3.75 -1.88 -3.08
CA GLY A 165 -4.32 -1.21 -4.25
C GLY A 165 -4.21 0.32 -4.23
N SER A 166 -3.69 0.93 -3.15
CA SER A 166 -3.35 2.36 -3.16
C SER A 166 -2.20 2.63 -4.13
N VAL A 167 -2.18 3.82 -4.71
CA VAL A 167 -1.29 4.16 -5.83
C VAL A 167 -0.22 5.16 -5.36
N THR A 168 1.01 4.92 -5.77
CA THR A 168 2.11 5.91 -5.77
C THR A 168 2.60 6.10 -7.19
N ASN A 169 3.16 7.27 -7.51
CA ASN A 169 3.80 7.51 -8.79
C ASN A 169 5.32 7.64 -8.66
N VAL A 170 6.04 7.32 -9.73
CA VAL A 170 7.49 7.57 -9.86
C VAL A 170 7.76 8.21 -11.21
N ARG A 171 8.66 9.20 -11.25
CA ARG A 171 9.07 9.83 -12.51
C ARG A 171 10.17 9.00 -13.14
N ILE A 172 9.91 8.46 -14.33
CA ILE A 172 10.81 7.56 -15.05
C ILE A 172 10.83 7.87 -16.55
N ASN A 173 11.76 7.26 -17.28
CA ASN A 173 11.83 7.34 -18.74
C ASN A 173 11.81 5.94 -19.38
N SER A 174 11.77 5.88 -20.71
CA SER A 174 11.67 4.65 -21.49
C SER A 174 12.95 3.80 -21.48
N THR A 175 14.09 4.34 -21.07
CA THR A 175 15.36 3.60 -21.00
C THR A 175 15.61 2.97 -19.63
N MET A 176 14.75 3.27 -18.63
CA MET A 176 14.86 2.66 -17.31
C MET A 176 14.36 1.23 -17.28
N THR A 177 15.21 0.32 -16.80
CA THR A 177 14.87 -1.10 -16.64
C THR A 177 14.08 -1.36 -15.35
N THR A 178 13.39 -2.50 -15.26
CA THR A 178 12.62 -2.92 -14.08
C THR A 178 13.40 -2.80 -12.76
N PRO A 179 14.66 -3.27 -12.64
CA PRO A 179 15.43 -3.15 -11.39
C PRO A 179 15.73 -1.69 -11.01
N GLN A 180 15.96 -0.82 -11.99
CA GLN A 180 16.21 0.61 -11.75
C GLN A 180 14.95 1.31 -11.23
N VAL A 181 13.80 1.04 -11.85
CA VAL A 181 12.51 1.58 -11.41
C VAL A 181 12.14 1.06 -10.01
N LEU A 182 12.35 -0.23 -9.77
CA LEU A 182 12.14 -0.84 -8.44
C LEU A 182 13.02 -0.14 -7.39
N LYS A 183 14.32 0.00 -7.65
CA LYS A 183 15.25 0.69 -6.75
C LYS A 183 14.84 2.14 -6.49
N LEU A 184 14.40 2.87 -7.52
CA LEU A 184 13.90 4.23 -7.38
C LEU A 184 12.69 4.29 -6.43
N LEU A 185 11.74 3.36 -6.58
CA LEU A 185 10.56 3.26 -5.73
C LEU A 185 10.94 2.94 -4.28
N LEU A 186 11.80 1.92 -4.06
CA LEU A 186 12.26 1.54 -2.73
C LEU A 186 12.99 2.70 -2.03
N ASN A 187 13.83 3.43 -2.77
CA ASN A 187 14.54 4.61 -2.28
C ASN A 187 13.62 5.79 -1.95
N LYS A 188 12.56 6.00 -2.75
CA LYS A 188 11.55 7.04 -2.52
C LYS A 188 10.87 6.84 -1.16
N PHE A 189 10.57 5.59 -0.82
CA PHE A 189 9.92 5.23 0.45
C PHE A 189 10.89 4.84 1.56
N LYS A 190 12.21 4.85 1.30
CA LYS A 190 13.25 4.44 2.25
C LYS A 190 13.03 3.02 2.79
N ILE A 191 12.70 2.08 1.92
CA ILE A 191 12.45 0.69 2.32
C ILE A 191 13.78 0.02 2.66
N GLU A 192 13.86 -0.59 3.84
CA GLU A 192 15.04 -1.28 4.37
C GLU A 192 15.17 -2.72 3.83
N ASN A 193 14.04 -3.35 3.51
CA ASN A 193 13.97 -4.71 2.96
C ASN A 193 14.80 -4.87 1.67
N SER A 194 15.29 -6.09 1.43
CA SER A 194 16.05 -6.39 0.21
C SER A 194 15.17 -6.19 -1.03
N ALA A 195 15.72 -5.57 -2.08
CA ALA A 195 15.01 -5.40 -3.35
C ALA A 195 14.64 -6.73 -4.00
N GLU A 196 15.35 -7.82 -3.68
CA GLU A 196 15.10 -9.17 -4.20
C GLU A 196 13.82 -9.81 -3.66
N GLU A 197 13.31 -9.32 -2.53
CA GLU A 197 12.03 -9.74 -1.95
C GLU A 197 10.84 -9.26 -2.79
N PHE A 198 11.06 -8.28 -3.67
CA PHE A 198 10.01 -7.62 -4.43
C PHE A 198 10.19 -7.80 -5.93
N ALA A 199 9.08 -7.72 -6.65
CA ALA A 199 9.07 -7.57 -8.09
C ALA A 199 7.90 -6.69 -8.54
N LEU A 200 8.02 -6.15 -9.75
CA LEU A 200 6.93 -5.43 -10.41
C LEU A 200 6.11 -6.42 -11.24
N TYR A 201 4.80 -6.33 -11.12
CA TYR A 201 3.84 -7.15 -11.87
C TYR A 201 2.85 -6.26 -12.61
N ILE A 202 2.45 -6.69 -13.79
CA ILE A 202 1.30 -6.15 -14.50
C ILE A 202 0.12 -7.06 -14.17
N VAL A 203 -0.94 -6.47 -13.63
CA VAL A 203 -2.15 -7.19 -13.24
C VAL A 203 -3.33 -6.65 -14.02
N HIS A 204 -4.02 -7.54 -14.71
CA HIS A 204 -5.22 -7.22 -15.49
C HIS A 204 -6.49 -7.58 -14.73
N THR A 205 -7.61 -6.94 -15.09
CA THR A 205 -8.93 -7.28 -14.54
C THR A 205 -9.49 -8.61 -15.02
N SER A 206 -8.91 -9.19 -16.07
CA SER A 206 -9.14 -10.58 -16.46
C SER A 206 -8.71 -11.56 -15.36
N GLY A 207 -7.72 -11.20 -14.55
CA GLY A 207 -7.05 -12.08 -13.59
C GLY A 207 -5.62 -12.45 -14.01
N GLU A 208 -5.20 -12.08 -15.22
CA GLU A 208 -3.84 -12.25 -15.71
C GLU A 208 -2.85 -11.46 -14.84
N LYS A 209 -1.73 -12.11 -14.52
CA LYS A 209 -0.65 -11.56 -13.71
C LYS A 209 0.66 -11.91 -14.37
N GLN A 210 1.32 -10.90 -14.89
CA GLN A 210 2.60 -11.05 -15.56
C GLN A 210 3.69 -10.34 -14.76
N LYS A 211 4.78 -11.04 -14.44
CA LYS A 211 5.94 -10.42 -13.82
C LYS A 211 6.76 -9.67 -14.87
N LEU A 212 7.19 -8.46 -14.52
CA LEU A 212 8.17 -7.74 -15.33
C LEU A 212 9.57 -8.32 -15.10
N ARG A 213 10.23 -8.71 -16.20
CA ARG A 213 11.60 -9.24 -16.16
C ARG A 213 12.58 -8.11 -15.90
N ALA A 214 13.80 -8.49 -15.50
CA ALA A 214 14.88 -7.52 -15.24
C ALA A 214 15.26 -6.71 -16.50
N SER A 215 15.13 -7.29 -17.69
CA SER A 215 15.41 -6.66 -18.97
C SER A 215 14.25 -5.83 -19.55
N ASP A 216 13.07 -5.88 -18.93
CA ASP A 216 11.90 -5.15 -19.41
C ASP A 216 11.96 -3.68 -18.96
N TYR A 217 11.20 -2.83 -19.65
CA TYR A 217 11.14 -1.38 -19.42
C TYR A 217 9.72 -1.02 -18.94
N PRO A 218 9.50 -0.77 -17.64
CA PRO A 218 8.16 -0.62 -17.08
C PRO A 218 7.32 0.50 -17.71
N LEU A 219 7.94 1.61 -18.13
CA LEU A 219 7.21 2.69 -18.80
C LEU A 219 6.70 2.25 -20.17
N ILE A 220 7.55 1.57 -20.96
CA ILE A 220 7.17 1.05 -22.28
C ILE A 220 6.07 0.00 -22.12
N ALA A 221 6.25 -0.94 -21.18
CA ALA A 221 5.24 -1.95 -20.89
C ALA A 221 3.90 -1.30 -20.52
N ARG A 222 3.88 -0.25 -19.70
CA ARG A 222 2.65 0.48 -19.37
C ARG A 222 2.00 1.13 -20.59
N ILE A 223 2.78 1.75 -21.48
CA ILE A 223 2.25 2.37 -22.70
C ILE A 223 1.58 1.33 -23.60
N LEU A 224 2.22 0.15 -23.76
CA LEU A 224 1.69 -0.95 -24.58
C LEU A 224 0.41 -1.56 -23.98
N GLN A 225 0.34 -1.69 -22.65
CA GLN A 225 -0.89 -2.16 -21.97
C GLN A 225 -2.02 -1.11 -21.96
N GLY A 226 -1.71 0.13 -22.32
CA GLY A 226 -2.66 1.23 -22.37
C GLY A 226 -2.82 1.99 -21.03
N PRO A 227 -3.52 3.14 -21.08
CA PRO A 227 -3.58 4.09 -19.96
C PRO A 227 -4.60 3.75 -18.87
N CYS A 228 -5.59 2.90 -19.16
CA CYS A 228 -6.72 2.68 -18.26
C CYS A 228 -6.35 1.80 -17.06
N GLU A 229 -6.28 2.39 -15.86
CA GLU A 229 -6.05 1.68 -14.60
C GLU A 229 -7.17 0.69 -14.26
N GLN A 230 -8.37 0.81 -14.86
CA GLN A 230 -9.43 -0.19 -14.67
C GLN A 230 -9.23 -1.46 -15.51
N VAL A 231 -8.27 -1.47 -16.45
CA VAL A 231 -8.00 -2.64 -17.30
C VAL A 231 -6.72 -3.33 -16.85
N SER A 232 -5.65 -2.56 -16.67
CA SER A 232 -4.33 -3.05 -16.31
C SER A 232 -3.65 -2.08 -15.36
N LYS A 233 -2.95 -2.60 -14.35
CA LYS A 233 -2.19 -1.81 -13.37
C LYS A 233 -0.81 -2.43 -13.15
N VAL A 234 0.18 -1.58 -12.88
CA VAL A 234 1.49 -2.03 -12.39
C VAL A 234 1.44 -2.11 -10.87
N PHE A 235 1.89 -3.21 -10.30
CA PHE A 235 1.92 -3.47 -8.86
C PHE A 235 3.33 -3.77 -8.37
N LEU A 236 3.64 -3.31 -7.15
CA LEU A 236 4.77 -3.81 -6.35
C LEU A 236 4.27 -4.95 -5.46
N MET A 237 4.82 -6.15 -5.61
CA MET A 237 4.40 -7.35 -4.86
C MET A 237 5.61 -8.15 -4.36
N GLU A 238 5.41 -9.00 -3.36
CA GLU A 238 6.43 -9.95 -2.91
C GLU A 238 6.63 -11.08 -3.94
N LYS A 239 7.89 -11.33 -4.29
CA LYS A 239 8.27 -12.30 -5.32
C LYS A 239 7.89 -13.74 -4.99
N ASP A 240 7.85 -14.09 -3.71
CA ASP A 240 7.52 -15.42 -3.20
C ASP A 240 6.01 -15.70 -3.10
N GLN A 241 5.16 -14.68 -3.19
CA GLN A 241 3.71 -14.84 -3.00
C GLN A 241 2.90 -14.83 -4.29
N VAL A 242 3.48 -14.38 -5.40
CA VAL A 242 2.74 -14.17 -6.64
C VAL A 242 3.14 -15.18 -7.69
N GLU A 243 2.19 -16.05 -8.01
CA GLU A 243 2.25 -16.93 -9.16
C GLU A 243 1.86 -16.16 -10.43
N GLU A 244 2.60 -16.40 -11.51
CA GLU A 244 2.27 -15.85 -12.82
C GLU A 244 1.04 -16.56 -13.38
N VAL A 245 0.10 -15.78 -13.88
CA VAL A 245 -1.14 -16.27 -14.45
C VAL A 245 -1.20 -15.78 -15.88
N THR A 246 -1.24 -16.70 -16.83
CA THR A 246 -1.41 -16.40 -18.25
C THR A 246 -2.85 -16.02 -18.57
N TYR A 247 -3.06 -15.36 -19.72
CA TYR A 247 -4.38 -15.01 -20.20
C TYR A 247 -5.34 -16.21 -20.29
N ASP A 248 -4.87 -17.36 -20.78
CA ASP A 248 -5.70 -18.56 -20.94
C ASP A 248 -6.14 -19.11 -19.58
N VAL A 249 -5.24 -19.12 -18.59
CA VAL A 249 -5.56 -19.59 -17.23
C VAL A 249 -6.47 -18.59 -16.50
N ALA A 250 -6.29 -17.29 -16.72
CA ALA A 250 -7.06 -16.24 -16.07
C ALA A 250 -8.58 -16.38 -16.30
N GLN A 251 -8.98 -16.89 -17.47
CA GLN A 251 -10.38 -17.16 -17.81
C GLN A 251 -11.04 -18.16 -16.85
N TYR A 252 -10.24 -19.07 -16.28
CA TYR A 252 -10.73 -20.14 -15.42
C TYR A 252 -10.71 -19.81 -13.93
N ILE A 253 -9.93 -18.81 -13.50
CA ILE A 253 -9.75 -18.45 -12.08
C ILE A 253 -11.06 -18.08 -11.38
N LYS A 254 -12.04 -17.59 -12.15
CA LYS A 254 -13.34 -17.18 -11.62
C LYS A 254 -14.30 -18.35 -11.38
N PHE A 255 -13.99 -19.55 -11.87
CA PHE A 255 -14.84 -20.73 -11.66
C PHE A 255 -14.50 -21.43 -10.34
N GLU A 256 -15.54 -21.97 -9.71
CA GLU A 256 -15.36 -22.80 -8.52
C GLU A 256 -14.71 -24.14 -8.87
N MET A 257 -13.98 -24.73 -7.92
CA MET A 257 -13.31 -26.02 -8.09
C MET A 257 -14.22 -27.16 -8.63
N PRO A 258 -15.50 -27.30 -8.25
CA PRO A 258 -16.38 -28.30 -8.85
C PRO A 258 -16.62 -28.08 -10.35
N VAL A 259 -16.74 -26.84 -10.80
CA VAL A 259 -16.93 -26.48 -12.21
C VAL A 259 -15.68 -26.80 -13.00
N LEU A 260 -14.50 -26.45 -12.46
CA LEU A 260 -13.21 -26.79 -13.07
C LEU A 260 -13.02 -28.30 -13.20
N ARG A 261 -13.39 -29.08 -12.17
CA ARG A 261 -13.39 -30.55 -12.24
C ARG A 261 -14.31 -31.08 -13.34
N SER A 262 -15.49 -30.47 -13.50
CA SER A 262 -16.40 -30.83 -14.59
C SER A 262 -15.80 -30.56 -15.97
N PHE A 263 -15.02 -29.50 -16.15
CA PHE A 263 -14.35 -29.24 -17.43
C PHE A 263 -13.28 -30.29 -17.73
N ILE A 264 -12.46 -30.62 -16.73
CA ILE A 264 -11.43 -31.67 -16.87
C ILE A 264 -12.09 -33.00 -17.23
N GLN A 265 -13.13 -33.41 -16.50
CA GLN A 265 -13.84 -34.65 -16.77
C GLN A 265 -14.39 -34.71 -18.21
N LYS A 266 -15.01 -33.62 -18.69
CA LYS A 266 -15.55 -33.56 -20.05
C LYS A 266 -14.45 -33.64 -21.12
N LEU A 267 -13.29 -33.04 -20.86
CA LEU A 267 -12.15 -33.10 -21.75
C LEU A 267 -11.55 -34.52 -21.81
N GLU A 268 -11.43 -35.19 -20.66
CA GLU A 268 -10.99 -36.60 -20.59
C GLU A 268 -11.96 -37.54 -21.34
N GLU A 269 -13.27 -37.35 -21.17
CA GLU A 269 -14.29 -38.13 -21.89
C GLU A 269 -14.24 -37.91 -23.42
N GLU A 270 -13.89 -36.69 -23.86
CA GLU A 270 -13.71 -36.36 -25.28
C GLU A 270 -12.43 -36.98 -25.84
N GLU A 271 -11.32 -36.88 -25.10
CA GLU A 271 -10.04 -37.48 -25.45
C GLU A 271 -10.19 -39.00 -25.61
N ASP A 272 -10.81 -39.67 -24.63
CA ASP A 272 -11.10 -41.11 -24.67
C ASP A 272 -11.92 -41.50 -25.91
N ARG A 273 -12.85 -40.63 -26.33
CA ARG A 273 -13.70 -40.88 -27.50
C ARG A 273 -12.89 -40.80 -28.79
N GLU A 274 -12.04 -39.79 -28.93
CA GLU A 274 -11.16 -39.64 -30.10
C GLU A 274 -10.09 -40.74 -30.14
N VAL A 275 -9.52 -41.13 -29.00
CA VAL A 275 -8.59 -42.28 -28.92
C VAL A 275 -9.28 -43.56 -29.40
N LYS A 276 -10.47 -43.88 -28.88
CA LYS A 276 -11.23 -45.06 -29.32
C LYS A 276 -11.55 -45.03 -30.81
N LYS A 277 -11.90 -43.86 -31.35
CA LYS A 277 -12.17 -43.66 -32.78
C LYS A 277 -10.91 -43.86 -33.62
N LEU A 278 -9.77 -43.34 -33.18
CA LEU A 278 -8.48 -43.54 -33.82
C LEU A 278 -8.06 -45.01 -33.80
N MET A 279 -8.16 -45.69 -32.65
CA MET A 279 -7.87 -47.11 -32.53
C MET A 279 -8.70 -47.95 -33.49
N ARG A 280 -10.02 -47.70 -33.61
CA ARG A 280 -10.87 -48.41 -34.58
C ARG A 280 -10.44 -48.17 -36.03
N LYS A 281 -10.02 -46.95 -36.37
CA LYS A 281 -9.58 -46.59 -37.72
C LYS A 281 -8.30 -47.31 -38.13
N TYR A 282 -7.36 -47.49 -37.20
CA TYR A 282 -6.07 -48.14 -37.47
C TYR A 282 -6.03 -49.64 -37.15
N ALA A 283 -7.01 -50.18 -36.42
CA ALA A 283 -7.12 -51.63 -36.19
C ALA A 283 -7.68 -52.41 -37.39
N GLY A 284 -8.24 -51.73 -38.39
CA GLY A 284 -8.70 -52.31 -39.65
C GLY A 284 -7.73 -52.14 -40.83
N LEU A 285 -6.52 -51.62 -40.56
CA LEU A 285 -5.37 -51.55 -41.46
C LEU A 285 -4.36 -52.64 -41.06
#